data_AF-A0A255HPP1-F1
#
_entry.id   AF-A0A255HPP1-F1
#
_cell.length_a   1.000
_cell.length_b   1.000
_cell.length_c   1.000
_cell.angle_alpha   90.00
_cell.angle_beta   90.00
_cell.angle_gamma   90.00
#
_symmetry.space_group_name_H-M   'P 1'
#
loop_
_entity.id
_entity.type
_entity.pdbx_description
1 polymer ?
#
loop_
_entity_poly.entity_id
_entity_poly.type
_entity_poly.pdbx_seq_one_letter_code
_entity_poly.pdbx_strand_id
1 'polypeptide(L)'
;MGVAPAKIEVVLDLLFICFQSMKQSGLSWPLITEADLDKQLGRYVSTVRFGEDLALAQRQRAMTQYLESHPEKPLLAHVIDELNKWLVGITPEATDNYVMLAAMNFVNCIAFTPIPKPAKRT
;
A
#
# COMPACT_ATOMS: atom_id res chain seq x y z
N MET A 1 -8.57 -24.68 -6.29
CA MET A 1 -8.71 -23.23 -6.09
C MET A 1 -9.46 -23.03 -4.78
N GLY A 2 -8.77 -22.70 -3.70
CA GLY A 2 -9.38 -22.52 -2.39
C GLY A 2 -8.58 -21.50 -1.61
N VAL A 3 -8.80 -20.23 -1.89
CA VAL A 3 -8.30 -19.13 -1.05
C VAL A 3 -9.31 -18.96 0.07
N ALA A 4 -8.85 -18.89 1.32
CA ALA A 4 -9.74 -18.67 2.45
C ALA A 4 -10.53 -17.36 2.24
N PRO A 5 -11.86 -17.34 2.44
CA PRO A 5 -12.71 -16.17 2.19
C PRO A 5 -12.20 -14.89 2.87
N ALA A 6 -11.68 -15.00 4.09
CA ALA A 6 -11.11 -13.88 4.85
C ALA A 6 -9.96 -13.16 4.11
N LYS A 7 -9.18 -13.87 3.28
CA LYS A 7 -8.10 -13.26 2.48
C LYS A 7 -8.64 -12.48 1.29
N ILE A 8 -9.79 -12.89 0.76
CA ILE A 8 -10.47 -12.18 -0.32
C ILE A 8 -11.14 -10.93 0.25
N GLU A 9 -11.81 -11.07 1.41
CA GLU A 9 -12.50 -9.98 2.10
C GLU A 9 -11.57 -8.80 2.39
N VAL A 10 -10.39 -9.04 2.99
CA VAL A 10 -9.45 -7.95 3.29
C VAL A 10 -9.02 -7.19 2.03
N VAL A 11 -8.78 -7.88 0.90
CA VAL A 11 -8.38 -7.21 -0.34
C VAL A 11 -9.55 -6.40 -0.92
N LEU A 12 -10.76 -6.94 -0.88
CA LEU A 12 -11.96 -6.24 -1.35
C LEU A 12 -12.21 -4.98 -0.51
N ASP A 13 -12.08 -5.05 0.81
CA ASP A 13 -12.25 -3.90 1.71
C ASP A 13 -11.22 -2.83 1.43
N LEU A 14 -9.95 -3.20 1.23
CA LEU A 14 -8.88 -2.26 0.88
C LEU A 14 -9.12 -1.58 -0.47
N LEU A 15 -9.53 -2.35 -1.48
CA LEU A 15 -9.87 -1.80 -2.80
C LEU A 15 -11.09 -0.86 -2.72
N PHE A 16 -12.07 -1.19 -1.89
CA PHE A 16 -13.23 -0.35 -1.65
C PHE A 16 -12.83 0.97 -0.98
N ILE A 17 -11.98 0.93 0.06
CA ILE A 17 -11.45 2.14 0.70
C ILE A 17 -10.70 2.99 -0.31
N CYS A 18 -9.81 2.40 -1.11
CA CYS A 18 -9.08 3.12 -2.15
C CYS A 18 -10.05 3.78 -3.15
N PHE A 19 -11.06 3.05 -3.62
CA PHE A 19 -12.07 3.59 -4.53
C PHE A 19 -12.83 4.77 -3.91
N GLN A 20 -13.24 4.67 -2.65
CA GLN A 20 -13.92 5.76 -1.94
C GLN A 20 -13.00 6.97 -1.80
N SER A 21 -11.75 6.78 -1.36
CA SER A 21 -10.74 7.85 -1.31
C SER A 21 -10.56 8.51 -2.66
N MET A 22 -10.53 7.72 -3.74
CA MET A 22 -10.44 8.25 -5.09
C MET A 22 -11.63 9.12 -5.48
N LYS A 23 -12.85 8.72 -5.13
CA LYS A 23 -14.05 9.50 -5.43
C LYS A 23 -14.18 10.77 -4.59
N GLN A 24 -13.66 10.76 -3.38
CA GLN A 24 -13.87 11.85 -2.41
C GLN A 24 -12.71 12.86 -2.35
N SER A 25 -11.52 12.51 -2.80
CA SER A 25 -10.33 13.36 -2.65
C SER A 25 -10.32 14.62 -3.53
N GLY A 26 -11.10 14.64 -4.61
CA GLY A 26 -11.04 15.70 -5.63
C GLY A 26 -9.74 15.71 -6.45
N LEU A 27 -8.89 14.69 -6.32
CA LEU A 27 -7.64 14.57 -7.07
C LEU A 27 -7.89 14.09 -8.51
N SER A 28 -6.93 14.40 -9.38
CA SER A 28 -6.87 13.79 -10.70
C SER A 28 -6.14 12.45 -10.61
N TRP A 29 -6.88 11.36 -10.75
CA TRP A 29 -6.34 10.01 -10.65
C TRP A 29 -5.85 9.52 -12.01
N PRO A 30 -4.56 9.18 -12.18
CA PRO A 30 -4.03 8.70 -13.45
C PRO A 30 -4.52 7.29 -13.77
N LEU A 31 -4.48 6.94 -15.05
CA LEU A 31 -4.62 5.55 -15.48
C LEU A 31 -3.42 4.76 -14.93
N ILE A 32 -3.69 3.68 -14.19
CA ILE A 32 -2.67 2.74 -13.72
C ILE A 32 -2.40 1.74 -14.85
N THR A 33 -1.14 1.66 -15.29
CA THR A 33 -0.69 0.71 -16.32
C THR A 33 0.00 -0.51 -15.69
N GLU A 34 0.18 -1.57 -16.47
CA GLU A 34 1.00 -2.72 -16.04
C GLU A 34 2.44 -2.31 -15.70
N ALA A 35 3.01 -1.37 -16.46
CA ALA A 35 4.35 -0.85 -16.17
C ALA A 35 4.42 -0.11 -14.82
N ASP A 36 3.33 0.55 -14.40
CA ASP A 36 3.25 1.17 -13.08
C ASP A 36 3.20 0.11 -11.98
N LEU A 37 2.42 -0.95 -12.19
CA LEU A 37 2.33 -2.09 -11.28
C LEU A 37 3.71 -2.76 -11.10
N ASP A 38 4.40 -3.06 -12.19
CA ASP A 38 5.74 -3.68 -12.13
C ASP A 38 6.73 -2.80 -11.37
N LYS A 39 6.70 -1.48 -11.65
CA LYS A 39 7.57 -0.51 -10.98
C LYS A 39 7.29 -0.40 -9.49
N GLN A 40 6.02 -0.33 -9.08
CA GLN A 40 5.66 -0.20 -7.66
C GLN A 40 5.86 -1.50 -6.90
N LEU A 41 5.61 -2.65 -7.53
CA LEU A 41 5.93 -3.96 -6.97
C LEU A 41 7.43 -4.09 -6.70
N GLY A 42 8.28 -3.71 -7.66
CA GLY A 42 9.73 -3.72 -7.50
C GLY A 42 10.20 -2.85 -6.33
N ARG A 43 9.64 -1.64 -6.18
CA ARG A 43 9.92 -0.74 -5.04
C ARG A 43 9.51 -1.36 -3.70
N TYR A 44 8.31 -1.93 -3.64
CA TYR A 44 7.79 -2.54 -2.42
C TYR A 44 8.61 -3.75 -1.99
N VAL A 45 8.84 -4.71 -2.90
CA VAL A 45 9.64 -5.91 -2.62
C VAL A 45 11.06 -5.54 -2.17
N SER A 46 11.68 -4.56 -2.82
CA SER A 46 13.01 -4.07 -2.43
C SER A 46 13.00 -3.49 -1.00
N THR A 47 11.93 -2.78 -0.63
CA THR A 47 11.77 -2.19 0.71
C THR A 47 11.54 -3.27 1.77
N VAL A 48 10.68 -4.25 1.50
CA VAL A 48 10.41 -5.36 2.41
C VAL A 48 11.68 -6.17 2.66
N ARG A 49 12.38 -6.59 1.59
CA ARG A 49 13.64 -7.34 1.69
C ARG A 49 14.73 -6.57 2.42
N PHE A 50 14.87 -5.28 2.14
CA PHE A 50 15.81 -4.44 2.88
C PHE A 50 15.50 -4.41 4.38
N GLY A 51 14.23 -4.52 4.77
CA GLY A 51 13.78 -4.54 6.16
C GLY A 51 13.96 -5.87 6.90
N GLU A 52 14.11 -7.01 6.22
CA GLU A 52 14.15 -8.34 6.83
C GLU A 52 15.35 -8.49 7.78
N ASP A 53 16.52 -8.03 7.36
CA ASP A 53 17.78 -8.14 8.12
C ASP A 53 18.04 -6.97 9.10
N LEU A 54 17.13 -6.00 9.16
CA LEU A 54 17.28 -4.81 10.00
C LEU A 54 16.75 -5.02 11.42
N ALA A 55 17.48 -4.48 12.39
CA ALA A 55 16.97 -4.32 13.75
C ALA A 55 15.73 -3.39 13.75
N LEU A 56 14.87 -3.54 14.77
CA LEU A 56 13.53 -2.95 14.81
C LEU A 56 13.52 -1.44 14.56
N ALA A 57 14.45 -0.69 15.17
CA ALA A 57 14.55 0.76 15.02
C ALA A 57 14.98 1.20 13.61
N GLN A 58 15.74 0.37 12.89
CA GLN A 58 16.14 0.59 11.51
C GLN A 58 15.00 0.24 10.55
N ARG A 59 14.26 -0.84 10.83
CA ARG A 59 13.06 -1.21 10.07
C ARG A 59 11.98 -0.15 10.16
N GLN A 60 11.73 0.40 11.35
CA GLN A 60 10.79 1.52 11.53
C GLN A 60 11.20 2.74 10.71
N ARG A 61 12.49 3.12 10.73
CA ARG A 61 13.01 4.22 9.91
C ARG A 61 12.85 3.97 8.41
N ALA A 62 13.13 2.75 7.95
CA ALA A 62 12.94 2.38 6.54
C ALA A 62 11.47 2.49 6.12
N MET A 63 10.54 2.04 6.99
CA MET A 63 9.10 2.18 6.74
C MET A 63 8.66 3.65 6.73
N THR A 64 9.17 4.49 7.63
CA THR A 64 8.89 5.94 7.59
C THR A 64 9.38 6.56 6.29
N GLN A 65 10.59 6.24 5.84
CA GLN A 65 11.12 6.76 4.57
C GLN A 65 10.29 6.28 3.37
N TYR A 66 9.84 5.02 3.41
CA TYR A 66 8.94 4.47 2.41
C TYR A 66 7.61 5.24 2.33
N LEU A 67 6.97 5.48 3.48
CA LEU A 67 5.74 6.30 3.57
C LEU A 67 5.98 7.71 3.03
N GLU A 68 7.08 8.35 3.45
CA GLU A 68 7.41 9.71 3.05
C GLU A 68 7.68 9.87 1.55
N SER A 69 8.04 8.78 0.87
CA SER A 69 8.27 8.78 -0.59
C SER A 69 6.99 8.83 -1.43
N HIS A 70 5.81 8.63 -0.81
CA HIS A 70 4.53 8.66 -1.49
C HIS A 70 3.86 10.04 -1.32
N PRO A 71 3.26 10.61 -2.38
CA PRO A 71 2.41 11.79 -2.25
C PRO A 71 1.23 11.58 -1.29
N GLU A 72 0.41 10.55 -1.51
CA GLU A 72 -0.79 10.24 -0.72
C GLU A 72 -0.46 9.39 0.53
N LYS A 73 0.32 9.97 1.43
CA LYS A 73 0.77 9.34 2.69
C LYS A 73 -0.38 8.84 3.57
N PRO A 74 -1.48 9.60 3.76
CA PRO A 74 -2.56 9.17 4.65
C PRO A 74 -3.22 7.87 4.17
N LEU A 75 -3.47 7.74 2.86
CA LEU A 75 -4.03 6.52 2.27
C LEU A 75 -3.10 5.33 2.49
N LEU A 76 -1.82 5.49 2.17
CA LEU A 76 -0.84 4.41 2.31
C LEU A 76 -0.66 3.97 3.77
N ALA A 77 -0.58 4.93 4.70
CA ALA A 77 -0.46 4.63 6.12
C ALA A 77 -1.69 3.88 6.65
N HIS A 78 -2.90 4.28 6.23
CA HIS A 78 -4.13 3.60 6.60
C HIS A 78 -4.16 2.15 6.09
N VAL A 79 -3.83 1.92 4.81
CA VAL A 79 -3.79 0.56 4.25
C VAL A 79 -2.78 -0.32 4.98
N ILE A 80 -1.58 0.20 5.27
CA ILE A 80 -0.56 -0.57 5.99
C ILE A 80 -1.04 -0.93 7.39
N ASP A 81 -1.75 -0.03 8.07
CA ASP A 81 -2.34 -0.31 9.38
C ASP A 81 -3.42 -1.41 9.30
N GLU A 82 -4.31 -1.35 8.32
CA GLU A 82 -5.34 -2.39 8.10
C GLU A 82 -4.73 -3.75 7.76
N LEU A 83 -3.70 -3.80 6.90
CA LEU A 83 -2.98 -5.02 6.60
C LEU A 83 -2.25 -5.60 7.82
N ASN A 84 -1.66 -4.75 8.66
CA ASN A 84 -1.02 -5.19 9.90
C ASN A 84 -2.05 -5.76 10.90
N LYS A 85 -3.21 -5.12 11.05
CA LYS A 85 -4.32 -5.64 11.88
C LYS A 85 -4.78 -7.01 11.39
N TRP A 86 -4.94 -7.15 10.07
CA TRP A 86 -5.30 -8.43 9.45
C TRP A 86 -4.24 -9.51 9.73
N LEU A 87 -2.95 -9.22 9.54
CA LEU A 87 -1.85 -10.16 9.82
C LEU A 87 -1.83 -10.64 11.28
N VAL A 88 -2.15 -9.77 12.24
CA VAL A 88 -2.24 -10.14 13.66
C VAL A 88 -3.46 -11.03 13.94
N GLY A 89 -4.52 -10.91 13.15
CA GLY A 89 -5.79 -11.63 13.32
C GLY A 89 -5.86 -13.01 12.67
N ILE A 90 -4.87 -13.39 11.84
CA ILE A 90 -4.88 -14.66 11.11
C ILE A 90 -3.81 -15.64 11.62
N THR A 91 -4.00 -16.93 11.31
CA THR A 91 -2.91 -17.90 11.41
C THR A 91 -1.98 -17.72 10.21
N PRO A 92 -0.66 -17.50 10.41
CA PRO A 92 0.25 -17.25 9.31
C PRO A 92 0.35 -18.41 8.33
N GLU A 93 0.23 -18.11 7.04
CA GLU A 93 0.38 -19.03 5.93
C GLU A 93 1.28 -18.42 4.85
N ALA A 94 1.99 -19.28 4.10
CA ALA A 94 2.85 -18.83 3.00
C ALA A 94 2.11 -18.01 1.94
N THR A 95 0.79 -18.20 1.80
CA THR A 95 -0.03 -17.49 0.82
C THR A 95 -0.36 -16.05 1.22
N ASP A 96 -0.17 -15.67 2.48
CA ASP A 96 -0.45 -14.30 2.96
C ASP A 96 0.46 -13.27 2.30
N ASN A 97 1.70 -13.67 1.98
CA ASN A 97 2.62 -12.83 1.24
C ASN A 97 2.08 -12.45 -0.15
N TYR A 98 1.35 -13.34 -0.83
CA TYR A 98 0.75 -13.00 -2.13
C TYR A 98 -0.40 -12.00 -1.98
N VAL A 99 -1.16 -12.09 -0.89
CA VAL A 99 -2.22 -11.13 -0.56
C VAL A 99 -1.60 -9.75 -0.30
N MET A 100 -0.55 -9.69 0.52
CA MET A 100 0.22 -8.48 0.81
C MET A 100 0.77 -7.85 -0.48
N LEU A 101 1.42 -8.65 -1.33
CA LEU A 101 1.99 -8.17 -2.59
C LEU A 101 0.92 -7.62 -3.53
N ALA A 102 -0.20 -8.33 -3.69
CA ALA A 102 -1.29 -7.90 -4.57
C ALA A 102 -1.94 -6.60 -4.08
N ALA A 103 -2.27 -6.51 -2.79
CA ALA A 103 -2.89 -5.33 -2.19
C ALA A 103 -1.96 -4.12 -2.27
N MET A 104 -0.70 -4.28 -1.83
CA MET A 104 0.26 -3.18 -1.81
C MET A 104 0.64 -2.71 -3.20
N ASN A 105 0.66 -3.59 -4.21
CA ASN A 105 0.97 -3.17 -5.58
C ASN A 105 -0.03 -2.10 -6.09
N PHE A 106 -1.32 -2.40 -6.01
CA PHE A 106 -2.36 -1.44 -6.41
C PHE A 106 -2.37 -0.20 -5.54
N VAL A 107 -2.29 -0.38 -4.22
CA VAL A 107 -2.32 0.75 -3.28
C VAL A 107 -1.14 1.68 -3.51
N ASN A 108 0.05 1.16 -3.79
CA ASN A 108 1.21 1.98 -4.10
C ASN A 108 1.01 2.79 -5.38
N CYS A 109 0.44 2.20 -6.43
CA CYS A 109 0.10 2.95 -7.65
C CYS A 109 -0.85 4.11 -7.35
N ILE A 110 -1.91 3.84 -6.58
CA ILE A 110 -2.89 4.87 -6.18
C ILE A 110 -2.20 5.93 -5.31
N ALA A 111 -1.45 5.51 -4.29
CA ALA A 111 -0.78 6.40 -3.36
C ALA A 111 0.37 7.22 -4.02
N PHE A 112 0.85 6.79 -5.18
CA PHE A 112 1.83 7.54 -5.99
C PHE A 112 1.21 8.65 -6.84
N THR A 113 -0.11 8.85 -6.77
CA THR A 113 -0.82 9.90 -7.50
C THR A 113 -0.33 11.28 -7.08
N PRO A 114 0.07 12.16 -8.02
CA PRO A 114 0.54 13.50 -7.67
C PRO A 114 -0.54 14.33 -6.97
N ILE A 115 -0.22 14.87 -5.80
CA ILE A 115 -1.07 15.82 -5.10
C ILE A 115 -0.70 17.24 -5.55
N PRO A 116 -1.66 18.03 -6.09
CA PRO A 116 -1.42 19.43 -6.41
C PRO A 116 -1.00 20.19 -5.16
N LYS A 117 0.10 20.96 -5.24
CA LYS A 117 0.49 21.84 -4.13
C LYS A 117 -0.55 22.97 -4.01
N PRO A 118 -1.02 23.30 -2.80
CA PRO A 118 -1.90 24.45 -2.62
C PRO A 118 -1.18 25.71 -3.14
N ALA A 119 -1.87 26.48 -3.98
CA ALA A 119 -1.34 27.73 -4.50
C ALA A 119 -0.92 28.62 -3.33
N LYS A 120 0.33 29.11 -3.35
CA LYS A 120 0.79 30.11 -2.37
C LYS A 120 -0.15 31.31 -2.49
N ARG A 121 -0.94 31.58 -1.45
CA ARG A 121 -1.64 32.85 -1.30
C ARG A 121 -0.56 33.93 -1.14
N THR A 122 -0.29 34.67 -2.21
CA THR A 122 0.48 35.93 -2.21
C THR A 122 -0.35 37.06 -1.64
#